data_AF-A0A8I5R0R5-F1
#
_entry.id   AF-A0A8I5R0R5-F1
#
_cell.length_a   1.000
_cell.length_b   1.000
_cell.length_c   1.000
_cell.angle_alpha   90.00
_cell.angle_beta   90.00
_cell.angle_gamma   90.00
#
_symmetry.space_group_name_H-M   'P 1'
#
loop_
_entity.id
_entity.type
_entity.pdbx_description
1 polymer ?
#
loop_
_entity_poly.entity_id
_entity_poly.type
_entity_poly.pdbx_seq_one_letter_code
_entity_poly.pdbx_strand_id
1 'polypeptide(L)'
;MEDDAPVIYGLEFQARALTPQTAETDAIRFLVGTQSLKYDNQIHIIDFDDENNIINKNVLLHQAGEIWHISASPADRGVLATCYNRRDIIESFGILPLAQSPTIVFVNTLHQVFFRGQVAGERKGVSVNKHPS
;
A
#
# COMPACT_ATOMS: atom_id res chain seq x y z
N MET A 1 -14.13 -35.65 -11.66
CA MET A 1 -13.99 -34.46 -10.82
C MET A 1 -14.78 -33.39 -11.55
N GLU A 2 -15.80 -32.80 -10.93
CA GLU A 2 -16.43 -31.61 -11.52
C GLU A 2 -15.34 -30.53 -11.58
N ASP A 3 -15.09 -30.00 -12.77
CA ASP A 3 -14.20 -28.85 -12.94
C ASP A 3 -14.91 -27.66 -12.30
N ASP A 4 -14.54 -27.34 -11.06
CA ASP A 4 -15.04 -26.15 -10.39
C ASP A 4 -14.74 -24.93 -11.26
N ALA A 5 -15.79 -24.18 -11.62
CA ALA A 5 -15.66 -23.02 -12.48
C ALA A 5 -14.73 -21.99 -11.80
N PRO A 6 -13.85 -21.31 -12.58
CA PRO A 6 -12.96 -20.32 -12.02
C PRO A 6 -13.75 -19.13 -11.45
N VAL A 7 -13.40 -18.69 -10.26
CA VAL A 7 -13.97 -17.46 -9.67
C VAL A 7 -13.13 -16.27 -10.08
N ILE A 8 -13.81 -15.25 -10.60
CA ILE A 8 -13.17 -14.07 -11.19
C ILE A 8 -13.60 -12.84 -10.41
N TYR A 9 -12.62 -12.10 -9.89
CA TYR A 9 -12.84 -10.77 -9.32
C TYR A 9 -12.29 -9.69 -10.26
N GLY A 10 -13.18 -8.85 -10.78
CA GLY A 10 -12.83 -7.70 -11.62
C GLY A 10 -12.57 -6.45 -10.79
N LEU A 11 -11.59 -5.66 -11.20
CA LEU A 11 -11.27 -4.35 -10.61
C LEU A 11 -11.76 -3.22 -11.52
N GLU A 12 -12.23 -2.15 -10.89
CA GLU A 12 -12.65 -0.93 -11.58
C GLU A 12 -11.45 -0.14 -12.12
N PHE A 13 -10.30 -0.24 -11.45
CA PHE A 13 -9.06 0.43 -11.81
C PHE A 13 -7.94 -0.58 -12.01
N GLN A 14 -6.89 -0.17 -12.74
CA GLN A 14 -5.72 -1.01 -12.96
C GLN A 14 -5.08 -1.41 -11.62
N ALA A 15 -4.86 -2.70 -11.42
CA ALA A 15 -4.08 -3.20 -10.29
C ALA A 15 -2.60 -2.91 -10.49
N ARG A 16 -1.89 -2.59 -9.41
CA ARG A 16 -0.43 -2.44 -9.41
C ARG A 16 0.26 -3.29 -8.35
N ALA A 17 -0.32 -3.38 -7.16
CA ALA A 17 0.22 -4.18 -6.07
C ALA A 17 -0.74 -5.31 -5.72
N LEU A 18 -0.21 -6.51 -5.50
CA LEU A 18 -0.93 -7.67 -5.00
C LEU A 18 -0.10 -8.30 -3.87
N THR A 19 -0.70 -8.52 -2.71
CA THR A 19 0.02 -9.02 -1.54
C THR A 19 -0.89 -9.94 -0.72
N PRO A 20 -0.43 -11.15 -0.33
CA PRO A 20 -1.20 -12.00 0.58
C PRO A 20 -1.25 -11.39 1.98
N GLN A 21 -2.33 -11.62 2.72
CA GLN A 21 -2.42 -11.23 4.12
C GLN A 21 -1.80 -12.31 5.01
N THR A 22 -0.57 -12.08 5.46
CA THR A 22 0.23 -13.10 6.17
C THR A 22 -0.21 -13.36 7.61
N ALA A 23 -0.80 -12.39 8.28
CA ALA A 23 -1.35 -12.56 9.64
C ALA A 23 -2.76 -13.18 9.66
N GLU A 24 -3.35 -13.49 8.50
CA GLU A 24 -4.59 -14.24 8.42
C GLU A 24 -4.26 -15.69 8.02
N THR A 25 -4.33 -16.60 8.99
CA THR A 25 -4.00 -18.03 8.78
C THR A 25 -5.22 -18.89 8.49
N ASP A 26 -6.40 -18.38 8.83
CA ASP A 26 -7.65 -19.16 8.84
C ASP A 26 -8.53 -18.82 7.62
N ALA A 27 -8.11 -17.87 6.78
CA ALA A 27 -8.82 -17.47 5.57
C ALA A 27 -7.85 -17.08 4.46
N ILE A 28 -8.24 -17.35 3.21
CA ILE A 28 -7.47 -16.95 2.03
C ILE A 28 -7.78 -15.48 1.74
N ARG A 29 -6.90 -14.59 2.22
CA ARG A 29 -7.06 -13.13 2.04
C ARG A 29 -5.93 -12.51 1.22
N PHE A 30 -6.31 -11.70 0.23
CA PHE A 30 -5.39 -10.92 -0.60
C PHE A 30 -5.68 -9.42 -0.51
N LEU A 31 -4.62 -8.62 -0.61
CA LEU A 31 -4.67 -7.16 -0.70
C LEU A 31 -4.29 -6.74 -2.12
N VAL A 32 -5.11 -5.90 -2.75
CA VAL A 32 -4.85 -5.36 -4.09
C VAL A 32 -4.85 -3.84 -4.04
N GLY A 33 -3.75 -3.23 -4.45
CA GLY A 33 -3.62 -1.78 -4.60
C GLY A 33 -3.86 -1.35 -6.03
N THR A 34 -4.71 -0.34 -6.21
CA THR A 34 -4.97 0.23 -7.54
C THR A 34 -4.02 1.37 -7.90
N GLN A 35 -3.92 1.61 -9.20
CA GLN A 35 -3.20 2.72 -9.80
C GLN A 35 -4.13 3.48 -10.77
N SER A 36 -4.40 4.73 -10.41
CA SER A 36 -5.15 5.69 -11.18
C SER A 36 -4.48 7.06 -11.03
N LEU A 37 -4.43 7.82 -12.12
CA LEU A 37 -3.99 9.22 -12.10
C LEU A 37 -5.18 10.20 -11.95
N LYS A 38 -6.41 9.71 -12.16
CA LYS A 38 -7.63 10.54 -12.24
C LYS A 38 -8.53 10.45 -11.00
N TYR A 39 -8.52 9.31 -10.32
CA TYR A 39 -9.45 9.00 -9.22
C TYR A 39 -8.68 8.53 -8.00
N ASP A 40 -9.20 8.74 -6.79
CA ASP A 40 -8.61 8.19 -5.56
C ASP A 40 -8.34 6.69 -5.69
N ASN A 41 -7.12 6.28 -5.32
CA ASN A 41 -6.75 4.89 -5.37
C ASN A 41 -7.40 4.15 -4.21
N GLN A 42 -7.39 2.83 -4.29
CA GLN A 42 -8.13 1.97 -3.40
C GLN A 42 -7.29 0.74 -3.09
N ILE A 43 -7.46 0.23 -1.87
CA ILE A 43 -6.97 -1.07 -1.46
C ILE A 43 -8.18 -1.99 -1.37
N HIS A 44 -8.23 -3.02 -2.22
CA HIS A 44 -9.22 -4.08 -2.15
C HIS A 44 -8.69 -5.19 -1.26
N ILE A 45 -9.41 -5.47 -0.18
CA ILE A 45 -9.22 -6.63 0.67
C ILE A 45 -10.18 -7.69 0.13
N ILE A 46 -9.63 -8.79 -0.36
CA ILE A 46 -10.36 -9.86 -1.02
C ILE A 46 -10.27 -11.09 -0.12
N ASP A 47 -11.42 -11.58 0.32
CA ASP A 47 -11.57 -12.82 1.05
C ASP A 47 -12.14 -13.87 0.11
N PHE A 48 -11.36 -14.91 -0.15
CA PHE A 48 -11.79 -16.05 -0.92
C PHE A 48 -12.19 -17.19 0.02
N ASP A 49 -13.44 -17.61 -0.13
CA ASP A 49 -14.02 -18.79 0.51
C ASP A 49 -13.93 -19.95 -0.50
N ASP A 50 -13.00 -20.86 -0.27
CA ASP A 50 -12.72 -22.01 -1.14
C ASP A 50 -13.77 -23.12 -1.01
N GLU A 51 -14.50 -23.18 0.11
CA GLU A 51 -15.58 -24.14 0.31
C GLU A 51 -16.83 -23.75 -0.50
N ASN A 52 -17.20 -22.47 -0.49
CA ASN A 52 -18.39 -21.97 -1.17
C ASN A 52 -18.09 -21.39 -2.56
N ASN A 53 -16.81 -21.26 -2.91
CA ASN A 53 -16.33 -20.62 -4.15
C ASN A 53 -16.85 -19.18 -4.30
N ILE A 54 -16.87 -18.44 -3.18
CA ILE A 54 -17.38 -17.06 -3.08
C ILE A 54 -16.22 -16.10 -2.80
N ILE A 55 -16.25 -14.93 -3.42
CA ILE A 55 -15.36 -13.81 -3.10
C ILE A 55 -16.13 -12.73 -2.35
N ASN A 56 -15.67 -12.42 -1.14
CA ASN A 56 -16.08 -11.24 -0.38
C ASN A 56 -15.04 -10.13 -0.55
N LYS A 57 -15.48 -8.87 -0.53
CA LYS A 57 -14.58 -7.72 -0.70
C LYS A 57 -14.85 -6.62 0.31
N ASN A 58 -13.77 -5.97 0.74
CA ASN A 58 -13.79 -4.70 1.43
C ASN A 58 -12.84 -3.73 0.73
N VAL A 59 -13.20 -2.45 0.65
CA VAL A 59 -12.47 -1.45 -0.12
C VAL A 59 -12.11 -0.29 0.79
N LEU A 60 -10.82 0.00 0.88
CA LEU A 60 -10.28 1.13 1.64
C LEU A 60 -9.81 2.22 0.68
N LEU A 61 -10.19 3.47 0.93
CA LEU A 61 -9.74 4.61 0.13
C LEU A 61 -8.28 4.96 0.44
N HIS A 62 -7.50 5.20 -0.60
CA HIS A 62 -6.10 5.63 -0.56
C HIS A 62 -5.96 6.95 -1.32
N GLN A 63 -6.24 8.05 -0.61
CA GLN A 63 -6.20 9.40 -1.17
C GLN A 63 -4.78 9.97 -1.30
N ALA A 64 -3.79 9.29 -0.72
CA ALA A 64 -2.42 9.81 -0.67
C ALA A 64 -1.73 9.71 -2.05
N GLY A 65 -2.12 8.78 -2.91
CA GLY A 65 -1.66 8.71 -4.29
C GLY A 65 -1.65 7.29 -4.85
N GLU A 66 -0.86 7.04 -5.90
CA GLU A 66 -0.78 5.74 -6.57
C GLU A 66 -0.10 4.70 -5.67
N ILE A 67 -0.72 3.54 -5.48
CA ILE A 67 -0.16 2.49 -4.63
C ILE A 67 0.91 1.74 -5.43
N TRP A 68 2.16 1.86 -5.00
CA TRP A 68 3.30 1.20 -5.65
C TRP A 68 3.64 -0.14 -5.02
N HIS A 69 3.41 -0.27 -3.72
CA HIS A 69 3.68 -1.50 -2.98
C HIS A 69 2.77 -1.57 -1.74
N ILE A 70 2.39 -2.78 -1.35
CA ILE A 70 1.67 -3.09 -0.12
C ILE A 70 2.50 -4.09 0.68
N SER A 71 2.57 -3.91 1.99
CA SER A 71 3.16 -4.86 2.91
C SER A 71 2.17 -5.14 4.03
N ALA A 72 1.71 -6.38 4.11
CA ALA A 72 0.91 -6.87 5.23
C ALA A 72 1.77 -7.06 6.47
N SER A 73 1.26 -6.68 7.65
CA SER A 73 1.89 -7.06 8.90
C SER A 73 1.76 -8.58 9.10
N PRO A 74 2.85 -9.30 9.43
CA PRO A 74 2.79 -10.73 9.73
C PRO A 74 2.24 -11.02 11.14
N ALA A 75 2.14 -10.00 12.01
CA ALA A 75 1.71 -10.17 13.40
C ALA A 75 0.28 -9.67 13.67
N ASP A 76 -0.27 -8.84 12.79
CA ASP A 76 -1.59 -8.24 12.98
C ASP A 76 -2.31 -8.07 11.64
N ARG A 77 -3.40 -8.81 11.44
CA ARG A 77 -4.23 -8.72 10.22
C ARG A 77 -4.89 -7.35 10.05
N GLY A 78 -4.94 -6.55 11.11
CA GLY A 78 -5.47 -5.20 11.09
C GLY A 78 -4.50 -4.18 10.50
N VAL A 79 -3.23 -4.53 10.29
CA VAL A 79 -2.17 -3.58 9.97
C VAL A 79 -1.55 -3.90 8.61
N LEU A 80 -1.53 -2.90 7.74
CA LEU A 80 -0.78 -2.93 6.49
C LEU A 80 -0.03 -1.62 6.30
N ALA A 81 1.02 -1.65 5.49
CA ALA A 81 1.78 -0.51 5.05
C ALA A 81 1.70 -0.38 3.53
N THR A 82 1.64 0.84 3.01
CA THR A 82 1.69 1.12 1.57
C THR A 82 2.81 2.08 1.25
N CYS A 83 3.56 1.78 0.19
CA CYS A 83 4.41 2.76 -0.47
C CYS A 83 3.60 3.36 -1.61
N TYR A 84 3.55 4.68 -1.69
CA TYR A 84 2.80 5.36 -2.72
C TYR A 84 3.58 6.50 -3.36
N ASN A 85 3.18 6.82 -4.58
CA ASN A 85 3.58 8.05 -5.24
C ASN A 85 2.53 9.10 -5.01
N ARG A 86 2.94 10.15 -4.31
CA ARG A 86 2.06 11.26 -3.98
C ARG A 86 1.65 11.96 -5.27
N ARG A 87 0.35 12.19 -5.43
CA ARG A 87 -0.09 13.24 -6.37
C ARG A 87 0.29 14.54 -5.70
N ASP A 88 1.33 15.20 -6.20
CA ASP A 88 1.79 16.46 -5.64
C ASP A 88 0.59 17.41 -5.54
N ILE A 89 0.18 17.73 -4.31
CA ILE A 89 -0.74 18.84 -4.07
C ILE A 89 0.11 20.10 -4.28
N ILE A 90 0.24 20.55 -5.52
CA ILE A 90 0.78 21.87 -5.85
C ILE A 90 -0.35 22.92 -5.75
N GLU A 91 -1.10 22.96 -4.64
CA GLU A 91 -2.22 23.91 -4.52
C GLU A 91 -2.33 24.68 -3.19
N SER A 92 -1.34 24.72 -2.28
CA SER A 92 -1.47 25.69 -1.17
C SER A 92 -0.24 26.28 -0.51
N PHE A 93 0.97 25.72 -0.62
CA PHE A 93 2.15 26.37 -0.02
C PHE A 93 3.36 26.22 -0.93
N GLY A 94 3.82 27.33 -1.51
CA GLY A 94 4.89 27.40 -2.51
C GLY A 94 6.25 26.92 -2.01
N ILE A 95 6.46 25.60 -1.98
CA ILE A 95 7.75 24.97 -1.72
C ILE A 95 8.06 24.03 -2.89
N LEU A 96 9.26 24.19 -3.48
CA LEU A 96 9.78 23.37 -4.58
C LEU A 96 9.75 21.86 -4.26
N PRO A 97 9.61 20.96 -5.26
CA PRO A 97 9.53 19.53 -5.04
C PRO A 97 10.92 18.99 -4.64
N LEU A 98 11.13 18.83 -3.34
CA LEU A 98 12.31 18.16 -2.80
C LEU A 98 12.08 16.65 -2.92
N ALA A 99 12.73 16.02 -3.90
CA ALA A 99 12.95 14.57 -4.06
C ALA A 99 11.89 13.65 -3.42
N GLN A 100 10.94 13.17 -4.23
CA GLN A 100 9.89 12.23 -3.85
C GLN A 100 10.51 10.90 -3.33
N SER A 101 10.71 10.80 -2.03
CA SER A 101 10.91 9.53 -1.34
C SER A 101 9.56 8.83 -1.23
N PRO A 102 9.47 7.49 -1.41
CA PRO A 102 8.24 6.76 -1.14
C PRO A 102 7.78 7.08 0.29
N THR A 103 6.57 7.60 0.43
CA THR A 103 5.97 7.83 1.75
C THR A 103 5.27 6.54 2.17
N ILE A 104 5.50 6.10 3.41
CA ILE A 104 4.87 4.90 3.97
C ILE A 104 3.64 5.32 4.76
N VAL A 105 2.47 4.83 4.35
CA VAL A 105 1.22 5.01 5.09
C VAL A 105 0.81 3.68 5.69
N PHE A 106 0.57 3.67 7.00
CA PHE A 106 0.00 2.53 7.70
C PHE A 106 -1.52 2.67 7.72
N VAL A 107 -2.24 1.65 7.28
CA VAL A 107 -3.70 1.62 7.35
C VAL A 107 -4.08 0.58 8.39
N ASN A 108 -4.81 1.00 9.42
CA ASN A 108 -5.46 0.08 10.34
C ASN A 108 -6.89 -0.22 9.83
N THR A 109 -7.31 -1.49 9.82
CA THR A 109 -8.67 -1.93 9.41
C THR A 109 -9.80 -1.25 10.20
N LEU A 110 -9.50 -0.62 11.35
CA LEU A 110 -10.40 0.30 12.07
C LEU A 110 -10.46 1.74 11.48
N HIS A 111 -10.17 1.93 10.18
CA HIS A 111 -10.24 3.20 9.44
C HIS A 111 -9.23 4.31 9.82
N GLN A 112 -8.24 4.04 10.66
CA GLN A 112 -7.22 5.04 11.02
C GLN A 112 -6.01 4.95 10.08
N VAL A 113 -5.80 6.00 9.27
CA VAL A 113 -4.60 6.20 8.46
C VAL A 113 -3.51 6.78 9.37
N PHE A 114 -2.49 5.99 9.70
CA PHE A 114 -1.36 6.44 10.50
C PHE A 114 -0.19 6.86 9.60
N PHE A 115 0.24 8.11 9.74
CA PHE A 115 1.47 8.63 9.14
C PHE A 115 2.61 8.46 10.14
N ARG A 116 3.49 7.48 9.93
CA ARG A 116 4.77 7.41 10.66
C ARG A 116 5.88 7.94 9.74
N GLY A 117 6.62 8.92 10.27
CA GLY A 117 7.54 9.79 9.53
C GLY A 117 8.56 9.09 8.62
N GLN A 118 8.95 9.84 7.59
CA GLN A 118 9.98 9.52 6.60
C GLN A 118 11.24 8.91 7.23
N VAL A 119 11.69 7.76 6.72
CA VAL A 119 13.09 7.35 6.84
C VAL A 119 13.88 8.26 5.92
N ALA A 120 14.43 9.35 6.47
CA ALA A 120 15.42 10.13 5.77
C ALA A 120 16.64 9.23 5.53
N GLY A 121 16.92 8.90 4.27
CA GLY A 121 18.15 8.20 3.92
C GLY A 121 19.35 9.02 4.39
N GLU A 122 20.09 8.49 5.36
CA GLU A 122 21.39 9.02 5.78
C GLU A 122 22.32 9.04 4.56
N ARG A 123 22.49 10.19 3.92
CA ARG A 123 23.69 10.46 3.16
C ARG A 123 24.81 10.59 4.18
N LYS A 124 25.57 9.51 4.41
CA LYS A 124 26.85 9.57 5.13
C LYS A 124 27.76 10.54 4.39
N GLY A 125 27.80 11.79 4.84
CA GLY A 125 28.85 12.73 4.51
C GLY A 125 30.14 12.24 5.14
N VAL A 126 31.02 11.65 4.32
CA VAL A 126 32.41 11.42 4.72
C VAL A 126 33.11 12.78 4.66
N SER A 127 33.11 13.51 5.78
CA SER A 127 34.01 14.64 5.99
C SER A 127 35.38 14.09 6.39
N VAL A 128 36.33 14.11 5.46
CA VAL A 128 37.74 13.82 5.77
C VAL A 128 38.37 15.12 6.28
N ASN A 129 38.32 15.33 7.60
CA ASN A 129 39.18 16.31 8.27
C ASN A 129 40.62 15.76 8.26
N LYS A 130 41.49 16.32 7.41
CA LYS A 130 42.95 16.27 7.64
C LYS A 130 43.38 17.60 8.25
N HIS A 131 43.57 17.57 9.55
CA HIS A 131 44.23 18.62 10.33
C HIS A 131 45.77 18.36 10.39
N PRO A 132 46.56 19.31 10.90
CA PRO A 132 47.68 19.93 10.19
C PRO A 132 49.04 19.32 10.56
N SER A 133 50.07 19.74 9.82
CA SER A 133 51.47 19.63 10.21
C SER A 133 52.21 20.89 9.79
#